data_AF-A0A8H7TDQ4-F1
#
_entry.id   AF-A0A8H7TDQ4-F1
#
_cell.length_a   1.000
_cell.length_b   1.000
_cell.length_c   1.000
_cell.angle_alpha   90.00
_cell.angle_beta   90.00
_cell.angle_gamma   90.00
#
_symmetry.space_group_name_H-M   'P 1'
#
loop_
_entity.id
_entity.type
_entity.pdbx_description
1 polymer ?
#
loop_
_entity_poly.entity_id
_entity_poly.type
_entity_poly.pdbx_seq_one_letter_code
_entity_poly.pdbx_strand_id
1 'polypeptide(L)'
;MAQILGLQESVRKPLPKERDPQAMLETERCIWWAIVIVERNINSAWKKNELPCASSPPQLEDYLPLTPTGEHRLSEDLVLPQDLDAAWSSAGPLRREFTKFGSFAATVQSTYLAGLVVRHVQDDSRDLSTRKNDAARLEGALQSYLCALIPPAGEAKGSYCGAFGIRTCMAYYFHDHEFELASSYGDTMGASRAKLAIESMVRTAISMTQVGYTGSPIDFHGLAYWSHRLIPDTAMMHIKHGERNDDWQSGLNLMKFYLRGLEPRFKLYGRKHDSIVRDLNS
;
A
#
# COMPACT_ATOMS: atom_id res chain seq x y z
N MET A 1 13.53 15.33 15.84
CA MET A 1 14.09 16.43 15.01
C MET A 1 13.04 17.00 14.05
N ALA A 2 12.42 16.23 13.15
CA ALA A 2 11.40 16.75 12.24
C ALA A 2 10.23 17.49 12.91
N GLN A 3 9.74 16.97 14.05
CA GLN A 3 8.71 17.65 14.85
C GLN A 3 9.17 18.97 15.48
N ILE A 4 10.44 19.01 15.89
CA ILE A 4 11.08 20.21 16.46
C ILE A 4 11.22 21.29 15.37
N LEU A 5 11.46 20.86 14.12
CA LEU A 5 11.52 21.74 12.95
C LEU A 5 10.14 22.15 12.42
N GLY A 6 9.04 21.69 13.03
CA GLY A 6 7.68 22.08 12.62
C GLY A 6 7.21 21.46 11.30
N LEU A 7 7.90 20.46 10.75
CA LEU A 7 7.59 19.88 9.44
C LEU A 7 6.18 19.29 9.36
N GLN A 8 5.64 18.81 10.49
CA GLN A 8 4.26 18.31 10.62
C GLN A 8 3.20 19.36 10.31
N GLU A 9 3.53 20.65 10.41
CA GLU A 9 2.57 21.71 10.12
C GLU A 9 2.46 22.00 8.61
N SER A 10 3.45 21.57 7.82
CA SER A 10 3.50 21.83 6.37
C SER A 10 2.33 21.18 5.63
N VAL A 11 1.83 20.04 6.12
CA VAL A 11 0.66 19.34 5.58
C VAL A 11 -0.66 20.00 5.97
N ARG A 12 -0.66 21.00 6.86
CA ARG A 12 -1.89 21.72 7.25
C ARG A 12 -1.97 23.12 6.67
N LYS A 13 -0.91 23.56 5.98
CA LYS A 13 -0.80 24.90 5.42
C LYS A 13 -1.14 24.86 3.92
N PRO A 14 -2.04 25.73 3.44
CA PRO A 14 -2.27 25.88 2.01
C PRO A 14 -1.01 26.44 1.34
N LEU A 15 -0.82 26.14 0.05
CA LEU A 15 0.32 26.64 -0.70
C LEU A 15 0.25 28.17 -0.88
N PRO A 16 1.34 28.90 -0.62
CA PRO A 16 1.47 30.31 -0.99
C PRO A 16 1.29 30.55 -2.49
N LYS A 17 0.90 31.76 -2.87
CA LYS A 17 0.83 32.20 -4.29
C LYS A 17 2.22 32.50 -4.88
N GLU A 18 3.18 32.82 -4.02
CA GLU A 18 4.54 33.16 -4.42
C GLU A 18 5.37 31.90 -4.65
N ARG A 19 6.11 31.86 -5.75
CA ARG A 19 6.81 30.66 -6.23
C ARG A 19 7.84 30.09 -5.25
N ASP A 20 8.67 30.95 -4.65
CA ASP A 20 9.76 30.48 -3.78
C ASP A 20 9.23 29.96 -2.42
N PRO A 21 8.34 30.68 -1.71
CA PRO A 21 7.68 30.12 -0.52
C PRO A 21 6.85 28.88 -0.81
N GLN A 22 6.21 28.79 -2.00
CA GLN A 22 5.50 27.61 -2.44
C GLN A 22 6.43 26.40 -2.58
N ALA A 23 7.58 26.56 -3.22
CA ALA A 23 8.56 25.49 -3.42
C ALA A 23 9.16 25.01 -2.08
N MET A 24 9.42 25.93 -1.15
CA MET A 24 9.90 25.59 0.18
C MET A 24 8.87 24.78 0.98
N LEU A 25 7.61 25.25 1.05
CA LEU A 25 6.56 24.55 1.77
C LEU A 25 6.28 23.16 1.17
N GLU A 26 6.34 23.04 -0.16
CA GLU A 26 6.18 21.76 -0.85
C GLU A 26 7.33 20.79 -0.52
N THR A 27 8.55 21.30 -0.40
CA THR A 27 9.71 20.50 0.02
C THR A 27 9.55 20.00 1.45
N GLU A 28 9.15 20.86 2.39
CA GLU A 28 8.87 20.50 3.78
C GLU A 28 7.77 19.43 3.87
N ARG A 29 6.70 19.60 3.07
CA ARG A 29 5.59 18.66 2.94
C ARG A 29 6.06 17.30 2.43
N CYS A 30 6.89 17.28 1.38
CA CYS A 30 7.47 16.05 0.87
C CYS A 30 8.33 15.34 1.92
N ILE A 31 9.16 16.08 2.66
CA ILE A 31 9.99 15.52 3.72
C ILE A 31 9.14 14.91 4.83
N TRP A 32 8.09 15.62 5.28
CA TRP A 32 7.20 15.09 6.31
C TRP A 32 6.51 13.80 5.86
N TRP A 33 5.96 13.78 4.65
CA TRP A 33 5.33 12.58 4.11
C TRP A 33 6.32 11.42 3.93
N ALA A 34 7.57 11.69 3.54
CA ALA A 34 8.60 10.65 3.46
C ALA A 34 8.87 10.01 4.84
N ILE A 35 8.90 10.83 5.91
CA ILE A 35 9.03 10.34 7.29
C ILE A 35 7.85 9.45 7.65
N VAL A 36 6.62 9.91 7.39
CA VAL A 36 5.39 9.14 7.67
C VAL A 36 5.38 7.82 6.91
N ILE A 37 5.73 7.82 5.62
CA ILE A 37 5.84 6.61 4.79
C ILE A 37 6.82 5.62 5.40
N VAL A 38 8.06 6.05 5.69
CA VAL A 38 9.09 5.16 6.23
C VAL A 38 8.66 4.59 7.59
N GLU A 39 8.18 5.45 8.48
CA GLU A 39 7.76 5.03 9.82
C GLU A 39 6.62 4.02 9.80
N ARG A 40 5.58 4.26 8.98
CA ARG A 40 4.44 3.33 8.86
C ARG A 40 4.81 2.04 8.14
N ASN A 41 5.70 2.10 7.15
CA ASN A 41 6.20 0.91 6.47
C ASN A 41 7.03 0.04 7.42
N ILE A 42 7.86 0.66 8.26
CA ILE A 42 8.57 -0.05 9.33
C ILE A 42 7.55 -0.61 10.32
N ASN A 43 6.70 0.21 10.93
CA ASN A 43 5.76 -0.25 11.96
C ASN A 43 4.89 -1.43 11.46
N SER A 44 4.36 -1.34 10.24
CA SER A 44 3.52 -2.42 9.70
C SER A 44 4.25 -3.74 9.50
N ALA A 45 5.59 -3.76 9.39
CA ALA A 45 6.36 -5.00 9.33
C ALA A 45 6.45 -5.69 10.70
N TRP A 46 6.18 -4.96 11.79
CA TRP A 46 6.17 -5.43 13.17
C TRP A 46 4.73 -5.51 13.70
N LYS A 47 3.86 -6.25 13.00
CA LYS A 47 2.41 -6.42 13.27
C LYS A 47 2.02 -6.66 14.74
N LYS A 48 2.91 -7.23 15.57
CA LYS A 48 2.63 -7.62 16.97
C LYS A 48 3.17 -6.66 18.04
N ASN A 49 4.09 -5.76 17.72
CA ASN A 49 4.86 -5.00 18.73
C ASN A 49 4.85 -3.48 18.47
N GLU A 50 3.79 -2.96 17.85
CA GLU A 50 3.55 -1.54 17.52
C GLU A 50 4.69 -0.62 17.95
N LEU A 51 5.67 -0.43 17.06
CA LEU A 51 6.70 0.55 17.34
C LEU A 51 6.01 1.91 17.44
N PRO A 52 6.11 2.62 18.58
CA PRO A 52 5.40 3.88 18.76
C PRO A 52 5.81 4.80 17.62
N CYS A 53 4.81 5.15 16.81
CA CYS A 53 5.02 6.08 15.72
C CYS A 53 5.12 7.48 16.32
N ALA A 54 6.26 8.13 16.11
CA ALA A 54 6.47 9.52 16.47
C ALA A 54 5.51 10.43 15.68
N SER A 55 5.23 10.13 14.40
CA SER A 55 4.24 10.91 13.63
C SER A 55 2.81 10.53 14.01
N SER A 56 1.93 11.52 14.07
CA SER A 56 0.48 11.30 14.17
C SER A 56 -0.04 10.58 12.91
N PRO A 57 -1.14 9.82 13.01
CA PRO A 57 -1.80 9.28 11.83
C PRO A 57 -2.16 10.41 10.86
N PRO A 58 -1.96 10.23 9.55
CA PRO A 58 -2.40 11.21 8.57
C PRO A 58 -3.93 11.37 8.61
N GLN A 59 -4.38 12.61 8.39
CA GLN A 59 -5.78 13.02 8.44
C GLN A 59 -6.32 13.31 7.04
N LEU A 60 -7.65 13.41 6.93
CA LEU A 60 -8.33 13.69 5.67
C LEU A 60 -7.99 15.09 5.13
N GLU A 61 -7.80 16.03 6.03
CA GLU A 61 -7.46 17.43 5.76
C GLU A 61 -5.97 17.68 5.48
N ASP A 62 -5.11 16.65 5.61
CA ASP A 62 -3.68 16.81 5.34
C ASP A 62 -3.43 16.95 3.83
N TYR A 63 -2.77 18.05 3.44
CA TYR A 63 -2.39 18.31 2.06
C TYR A 63 -1.37 17.27 1.55
N LEU A 64 -1.70 16.67 0.42
CA LEU A 64 -0.81 15.77 -0.32
C LEU A 64 0.30 16.56 -1.04
N PRO A 65 1.48 15.96 -1.22
CA PRO A 65 2.55 16.59 -1.99
C PRO A 65 2.14 16.71 -3.47
N LEU A 66 2.49 17.83 -4.09
CA LEU A 66 2.35 18.05 -5.52
C LEU A 66 3.42 17.25 -6.28
N THR A 67 3.05 16.73 -7.45
CA THR A 67 4.06 16.31 -8.43
C THR A 67 4.84 17.55 -8.87
N PRO A 68 6.18 17.53 -8.86
CA PRO A 68 6.95 18.63 -9.41
C PRO A 68 6.66 18.68 -10.93
N THR A 69 5.93 19.71 -11.34
CA THR A 69 5.47 20.06 -12.70
C THR A 69 4.26 19.29 -13.26
N GLY A 70 3.18 20.02 -13.56
CA GLY A 70 2.06 19.56 -14.40
C GLY A 70 0.75 19.25 -13.67
N GLU A 71 -0.30 19.97 -14.07
CA GLU A 71 -1.64 19.99 -13.50
C GLU A 71 -2.37 18.66 -13.53
N HIS A 72 -2.40 17.94 -12.41
CA HIS A 72 -3.35 16.86 -12.25
C HIS A 72 -3.68 16.70 -10.75
N ARG A 73 -4.96 16.83 -10.38
CA ARG A 73 -5.53 16.53 -9.06
C ARG A 73 -6.79 15.68 -9.25
N LEU A 74 -6.91 14.54 -8.56
CA LEU A 74 -8.15 13.76 -8.54
C LEU A 74 -8.67 13.59 -7.13
N SER A 75 -9.98 13.43 -7.08
CA SER A 75 -10.76 13.02 -5.93
C SER A 75 -11.64 11.84 -6.36
N GLU A 76 -12.21 11.13 -5.38
CA GLU A 76 -13.65 10.82 -5.37
C GLU A 76 -14.13 10.57 -3.93
N ASP A 77 -13.27 10.07 -3.03
CA ASP A 77 -13.62 9.92 -1.59
C ASP A 77 -12.89 10.91 -0.64
N LEU A 78 -12.00 11.76 -1.18
CA LEU A 78 -11.09 12.64 -0.41
C LEU A 78 -11.03 14.08 -0.98
N VAL A 79 -12.15 14.64 -1.44
CA VAL A 79 -12.19 16.00 -2.02
C VAL A 79 -12.14 17.07 -0.94
N LEU A 80 -11.27 18.07 -1.08
CA LEU A 80 -11.38 19.31 -0.31
C LEU A 80 -12.45 20.24 -0.94
N PRO A 81 -13.26 20.97 -0.15
CA PRO A 81 -14.39 21.79 -0.62
C PRO A 81 -14.09 22.87 -1.67
N GLN A 82 -12.81 23.19 -1.87
CA GLN A 82 -12.32 24.26 -2.74
C GLN A 82 -12.09 23.83 -4.21
N ASP A 83 -12.26 22.54 -4.53
CA ASP A 83 -11.94 21.96 -5.84
C ASP A 83 -13.19 21.57 -6.68
N LEU A 84 -14.37 22.15 -6.39
CA LEU A 84 -15.57 22.00 -7.22
C LEU A 84 -15.55 23.00 -8.38
N ASP A 85 -15.24 22.55 -9.59
CA ASP A 85 -15.46 23.33 -10.82
C ASP A 85 -16.22 22.53 -11.90
N ALA A 86 -17.08 23.23 -12.64
CA ALA A 86 -18.19 22.70 -13.44
C ALA A 86 -17.80 21.89 -14.72
N ALA A 87 -16.51 21.69 -15.00
CA ALA A 87 -16.04 21.07 -16.24
C ALA A 87 -16.02 19.52 -16.22
N TRP A 88 -16.31 18.90 -15.08
CA TRP A 88 -16.26 17.44 -14.87
C TRP A 88 -17.29 16.64 -15.70
N SER A 89 -18.33 17.29 -16.21
CA SER A 89 -19.50 16.64 -16.82
C SER A 89 -19.26 16.04 -18.22
N SER A 90 -18.11 16.30 -18.88
CA SER A 90 -17.97 16.08 -20.33
C SER A 90 -16.97 15.00 -20.78
N ALA A 91 -16.08 14.48 -19.93
CA ALA A 91 -14.94 13.66 -20.40
C ALA A 91 -15.09 12.12 -20.26
N GLY A 92 -16.05 11.63 -19.48
CA GLY A 92 -16.32 10.19 -19.32
C GLY A 92 -15.19 9.35 -18.67
N PRO A 93 -15.52 8.16 -18.14
CA PRO A 93 -14.62 7.36 -17.28
C PRO A 93 -13.44 6.67 -18.01
N LEU A 94 -13.34 6.80 -19.34
CA LEU A 94 -12.34 6.11 -20.17
C LEU A 94 -11.10 6.97 -20.50
N ARG A 95 -11.13 8.28 -20.24
CA ARG A 95 -9.96 9.17 -20.30
C ARG A 95 -9.41 9.44 -18.90
N ARG A 96 -9.15 8.37 -18.15
CA ARG A 96 -8.36 8.47 -16.92
C ARG A 96 -6.90 8.67 -17.33
N GLU A 97 -6.49 9.92 -17.53
CA GLU A 97 -5.08 10.31 -17.57
C GLU A 97 -4.42 9.68 -16.33
N PHE A 98 -3.58 8.67 -16.56
CA PHE A 98 -3.52 7.53 -15.67
C PHE A 98 -2.88 7.89 -14.32
N THR A 99 -3.76 8.02 -13.33
CA THR A 99 -3.61 8.71 -12.04
C THR A 99 -3.02 10.10 -12.13
N LYS A 100 -3.86 11.07 -11.76
CA LYS A 100 -3.49 12.46 -11.57
C LYS A 100 -2.49 12.72 -10.41
N PHE A 101 -1.79 11.69 -9.95
CA PHE A 101 -0.84 11.75 -8.84
C PHE A 101 0.50 11.24 -9.31
N GLY A 102 1.59 11.93 -8.98
CA GLY A 102 2.92 11.34 -9.09
C GLY A 102 3.03 10.09 -8.20
N SER A 103 4.00 9.22 -8.50
CA SER A 103 4.30 7.99 -7.74
C SER A 103 4.42 8.21 -6.23
N PHE A 104 4.92 9.38 -5.82
CA PHE A 104 5.07 9.75 -4.42
C PHE A 104 3.73 10.01 -3.73
N ALA A 105 2.85 10.80 -4.33
CA ALA A 105 1.51 11.06 -3.79
C ALA A 105 0.66 9.77 -3.72
N ALA A 106 0.80 8.86 -4.69
CA ALA A 106 0.20 7.53 -4.60
C ALA A 106 0.76 6.74 -3.38
N THR A 107 2.07 6.79 -3.16
CA THR A 107 2.68 6.14 -1.99
C THR A 107 2.13 6.72 -0.66
N VAL A 108 1.90 8.03 -0.60
CA VAL A 108 1.26 8.69 0.53
C VAL A 108 -0.16 8.16 0.78
N GLN A 109 -0.99 8.13 -0.26
CA GLN A 109 -2.37 7.62 -0.15
C GLN A 109 -2.41 6.15 0.28
N SER A 110 -1.51 5.33 -0.26
CA SER A 110 -1.35 3.93 0.16
C SER A 110 -1.01 3.83 1.64
N THR A 111 -0.18 4.75 2.14
CA THR A 111 0.23 4.82 3.55
C THR A 111 -0.92 5.28 4.44
N TYR A 112 -1.75 6.21 3.97
CA TYR A 112 -2.97 6.61 4.68
C TYR A 112 -3.95 5.43 4.81
N LEU A 113 -4.21 4.72 3.70
CA LEU A 113 -5.04 3.50 3.71
C LEU A 113 -4.45 2.43 4.64
N ALA A 114 -3.12 2.26 4.65
CA ALA A 114 -2.45 1.39 5.60
C ALA A 114 -2.77 1.73 7.06
N GLY A 115 -2.76 3.03 7.40
CA GLY A 115 -3.13 3.50 8.73
C GLY A 115 -4.60 3.26 9.09
N LEU A 116 -5.51 3.30 8.12
CA LEU A 116 -6.92 2.92 8.34
C LEU A 116 -7.07 1.42 8.58
N VAL A 117 -6.37 0.57 7.82
CA VAL A 117 -6.35 -0.89 8.03
C VAL A 117 -5.82 -1.24 9.41
N VAL A 118 -4.67 -0.69 9.79
CA VAL A 118 -4.06 -0.96 11.10
C VAL A 118 -5.02 -0.61 12.23
N ARG A 119 -5.65 0.58 12.17
CA ARG A 119 -6.67 0.98 13.15
C ARG A 119 -7.87 0.04 13.18
N HIS A 120 -8.40 -0.34 12.02
CA HIS A 120 -9.53 -1.27 11.94
C HIS A 120 -9.21 -2.63 12.55
N VAL A 121 -8.02 -3.16 12.26
CA VAL A 121 -7.60 -4.48 12.76
C VAL A 121 -7.40 -4.47 14.27
N GLN A 122 -6.88 -3.39 14.83
CA GLN A 122 -6.54 -3.26 16.25
C GLN A 122 -7.70 -2.77 17.13
N ASP A 123 -8.74 -2.18 16.53
CA ASP A 123 -9.86 -1.63 17.28
C ASP A 123 -10.92 -2.70 17.57
N ASP A 124 -10.74 -3.35 18.72
CA ASP A 124 -11.68 -4.34 19.26
C ASP A 124 -12.81 -3.70 20.08
N SER A 125 -12.81 -2.36 20.22
CA SER A 125 -13.78 -1.64 21.06
C SER A 125 -15.08 -1.28 20.33
N ARG A 126 -15.11 -1.39 18.99
CA ARG A 126 -16.27 -1.03 18.17
C ARG A 126 -17.37 -2.09 18.25
N ASP A 127 -18.62 -1.63 18.23
CA ASP A 127 -19.74 -2.53 18.05
C ASP A 127 -19.70 -3.22 16.67
N LEU A 128 -20.29 -4.42 16.61
CA LEU A 128 -20.24 -5.28 15.43
C LEU A 128 -20.82 -4.61 14.17
N SER A 129 -21.84 -3.77 14.30
CA SER A 129 -22.51 -3.15 13.15
C SER A 129 -21.65 -2.05 12.53
N THR A 130 -21.07 -1.19 13.37
CA THR A 130 -20.13 -0.14 12.95
C THR A 130 -18.90 -0.76 12.32
N ARG A 131 -18.32 -1.78 12.96
CA ARG A 131 -17.14 -2.48 12.43
C ARG A 131 -17.38 -3.11 11.06
N LYS A 132 -18.55 -3.73 10.84
CA LYS A 132 -18.92 -4.29 9.53
C LYS A 132 -19.02 -3.21 8.44
N ASN A 133 -19.61 -2.06 8.78
CA ASN A 133 -19.69 -0.93 7.85
C ASN A 133 -18.31 -0.34 7.53
N ASP A 134 -17.44 -0.23 8.53
CA ASP A 134 -16.07 0.23 8.35
C ASP A 134 -15.25 -0.74 7.50
N ALA A 135 -15.38 -2.05 7.73
CA ALA A 135 -14.75 -3.08 6.91
C ALA A 135 -15.19 -2.98 5.44
N ALA A 136 -16.48 -2.81 5.17
CA ALA A 136 -16.99 -2.67 3.81
C ALA A 136 -16.47 -1.40 3.11
N ARG A 137 -16.43 -0.27 3.82
CA ARG A 137 -15.86 0.98 3.29
C ARG A 137 -14.37 0.84 3.00
N LEU A 138 -13.63 0.21 3.91
CA LEU A 138 -12.20 0.01 3.77
C LEU A 138 -11.85 -0.97 2.63
N GLU A 139 -12.62 -2.05 2.48
CA GLU A 139 -12.51 -2.97 1.35
C GLU A 139 -12.75 -2.25 0.02
N GLY A 140 -13.83 -1.46 -0.05
CA GLY A 140 -14.16 -0.63 -1.21
C GLY A 140 -13.02 0.35 -1.55
N ALA A 141 -12.49 1.06 -0.54
CA ALA A 141 -11.37 1.97 -0.73
C ALA A 141 -10.10 1.27 -1.23
N LEU A 142 -9.76 0.11 -0.64
CA LEU A 142 -8.62 -0.69 -1.09
C LEU A 142 -8.80 -1.15 -2.55
N GLN A 143 -9.99 -1.63 -2.92
CA GLN A 143 -10.29 -2.09 -4.29
C GLN A 143 -10.28 -0.95 -5.31
N SER A 144 -10.98 0.15 -5.03
CA SER A 144 -11.00 1.34 -5.89
C SER A 144 -9.58 1.90 -6.10
N TYR A 145 -8.78 1.91 -5.03
CA TYR A 145 -7.41 2.38 -5.10
C TYR A 145 -6.50 1.48 -5.95
N LEU A 146 -6.69 0.16 -5.94
CA LEU A 146 -5.96 -0.75 -6.84
C LEU A 146 -6.20 -0.40 -8.31
N CYS A 147 -7.46 -0.14 -8.68
CA CYS A 147 -7.82 0.24 -10.04
C CYS A 147 -7.17 1.56 -10.48
N ALA A 148 -6.88 2.46 -9.52
CA ALA A 148 -6.13 3.68 -9.79
C ALA A 148 -4.65 3.40 -10.06
N LEU A 149 -4.06 2.33 -9.52
CA LEU A 149 -2.63 2.04 -9.65
C LEU A 149 -2.23 1.23 -10.90
N ILE A 150 -3.18 0.67 -11.65
CA ILE A 150 -2.90 -0.26 -12.78
C ILE A 150 -2.92 0.47 -14.13
N PRO A 151 -1.77 0.88 -14.69
CA PRO A 151 -1.72 1.66 -15.92
C PRO A 151 -2.35 0.95 -17.12
N PRO A 152 -2.71 1.69 -18.19
CA PRO A 152 -3.23 1.10 -19.41
C PRO A 152 -2.24 0.08 -19.96
N ALA A 153 -2.76 -0.88 -20.74
CA ALA A 153 -1.93 -1.92 -21.32
C ALA A 153 -0.74 -1.32 -22.11
N GLY A 154 0.48 -1.76 -21.80
CA GLY A 154 1.71 -1.26 -22.42
C GLY A 154 2.34 -0.04 -21.74
N GLU A 155 1.70 0.56 -20.74
CA GLU A 155 2.19 1.77 -20.05
C GLU A 155 2.70 1.51 -18.63
N ALA A 156 2.87 0.23 -18.25
CA ALA A 156 3.40 -0.18 -16.96
C ALA A 156 4.89 0.18 -16.81
N LYS A 157 5.15 1.43 -16.43
CA LYS A 157 6.45 1.92 -15.96
C LYS A 157 6.42 1.84 -14.43
N GLY A 158 7.40 1.19 -13.80
CA GLY A 158 7.41 0.81 -12.36
C GLY A 158 7.19 1.91 -11.30
N SER A 159 6.80 3.12 -11.72
CA SER A 159 6.45 4.28 -10.89
C SER A 159 5.46 3.99 -9.77
N TYR A 160 4.49 3.08 -9.96
CA TYR A 160 3.45 2.79 -8.95
C TYR A 160 3.70 1.53 -8.12
N CYS A 161 4.80 0.81 -8.34
CA CYS A 161 5.10 -0.44 -7.64
C CYS A 161 5.19 -0.26 -6.11
N GLY A 162 5.64 0.91 -5.65
CA GLY A 162 5.68 1.25 -4.22
C GLY A 162 4.29 1.31 -3.60
N ALA A 163 3.42 2.16 -4.15
CA ALA A 163 2.03 2.31 -3.72
C ALA A 163 1.27 0.98 -3.78
N PHE A 164 1.43 0.25 -4.90
CA PHE A 164 0.84 -1.07 -5.10
C PHE A 164 1.28 -2.07 -4.04
N GLY A 165 2.58 -2.12 -3.75
CA GLY A 165 3.15 -3.00 -2.74
C GLY A 165 2.55 -2.73 -1.35
N ILE A 166 2.54 -1.47 -0.91
CA ILE A 166 1.97 -1.08 0.39
C ILE A 166 0.50 -1.48 0.47
N ARG A 167 -0.31 -1.05 -0.50
CA ARG A 167 -1.75 -1.36 -0.51
C ARG A 167 -2.01 -2.86 -0.47
N THR A 168 -1.29 -3.64 -1.27
CA THR A 168 -1.53 -5.09 -1.36
C THR A 168 -1.12 -5.81 -0.08
N CYS A 169 -0.01 -5.42 0.56
CA CYS A 169 0.38 -5.95 1.87
C CYS A 169 -0.68 -5.64 2.94
N MET A 170 -1.29 -4.46 2.89
CA MET A 170 -2.35 -4.06 3.82
C MET A 170 -3.67 -4.77 3.54
N ALA A 171 -3.99 -5.00 2.27
CA ALA A 171 -5.14 -5.81 1.89
C ALA A 171 -5.00 -7.25 2.38
N TYR A 172 -3.81 -7.85 2.32
CA TYR A 172 -3.56 -9.14 2.97
C TYR A 172 -3.79 -9.08 4.48
N TYR A 173 -3.26 -8.06 5.16
CA TYR A 173 -3.45 -7.94 6.61
C TYR A 173 -4.92 -7.78 6.99
N PHE A 174 -5.66 -6.95 6.25
CA PHE A 174 -7.10 -6.75 6.40
C PHE A 174 -7.88 -8.05 6.21
N HIS A 175 -7.71 -8.72 5.06
CA HIS A 175 -8.49 -9.92 4.77
C HIS A 175 -8.10 -11.13 5.63
N ASP A 176 -6.83 -11.25 6.05
CA ASP A 176 -6.41 -12.30 6.98
C ASP A 176 -7.09 -12.14 8.35
N HIS A 177 -7.19 -10.90 8.83
CA HIS A 177 -7.92 -10.58 10.06
C HIS A 177 -9.42 -10.80 9.94
N GLU A 178 -10.05 -10.32 8.86
CA GLU A 178 -11.49 -10.52 8.63
C GLU A 178 -11.83 -12.01 8.47
N PHE A 179 -10.91 -12.81 7.89
CA PHE A 179 -11.04 -14.26 7.81
C PHE A 179 -11.04 -14.91 9.20
N GLU A 180 -10.06 -14.55 10.05
CA GLU A 180 -9.95 -15.08 11.42
C GLU A 180 -11.17 -14.69 12.26
N LEU A 181 -11.61 -13.43 12.15
CA LEU A 181 -12.78 -12.92 12.85
C LEU A 181 -14.05 -13.64 12.41
N ALA A 182 -14.32 -13.71 11.10
CA ALA A 182 -15.51 -14.39 10.58
C ALA A 182 -15.53 -15.87 10.96
N SER A 183 -14.36 -16.53 10.94
CA SER A 183 -14.22 -17.92 11.39
C SER A 183 -14.56 -18.08 12.87
N SER A 184 -14.12 -17.14 13.73
CA SER A 184 -14.40 -17.17 15.17
C SER A 184 -15.90 -17.00 15.50
N TYR A 185 -16.63 -16.23 14.69
CA TYR A 185 -18.07 -16.02 14.83
C TYR A 185 -18.94 -17.05 14.07
N GLY A 186 -18.34 -17.99 13.36
CA GLY A 186 -19.06 -18.96 12.52
C GLY A 186 -19.71 -18.35 11.27
N ASP A 187 -19.28 -17.16 10.84
CA ASP A 187 -19.72 -16.52 9.58
C ASP A 187 -18.97 -17.14 8.39
N THR A 188 -19.52 -18.26 7.90
CA THR A 188 -18.93 -19.03 6.79
C THR A 188 -18.85 -18.23 5.50
N MET A 189 -19.81 -17.34 5.25
CA MET A 189 -19.84 -16.48 4.06
C MET A 189 -18.76 -15.40 4.14
N GLY A 190 -18.62 -14.74 5.29
CA GLY A 190 -17.57 -13.76 5.55
C GLY A 190 -16.18 -14.38 5.42
N ALA A 191 -15.95 -15.54 6.03
CA ALA A 191 -14.69 -16.26 5.94
C ALA A 191 -14.36 -16.66 4.49
N SER A 192 -15.34 -17.19 3.74
CA SER A 192 -15.15 -17.56 2.34
C SER A 192 -14.80 -16.35 1.46
N ARG A 193 -15.48 -15.22 1.66
CA ARG A 193 -15.21 -13.97 0.92
C ARG A 193 -13.77 -13.47 1.19
N ALA A 194 -13.37 -13.40 2.45
CA ALA A 194 -12.04 -12.96 2.83
C ALA A 194 -10.95 -13.88 2.25
N LYS A 195 -11.15 -15.20 2.33
CA LYS A 195 -10.24 -16.19 1.75
C LYS A 195 -10.10 -16.04 0.24
N LEU A 196 -11.22 -15.92 -0.49
CA LEU A 196 -11.21 -15.73 -1.94
C LEU A 196 -10.47 -14.44 -2.35
N ALA A 197 -10.63 -13.36 -1.57
CA ALA A 197 -9.89 -12.13 -1.80
C ALA A 197 -8.37 -12.34 -1.64
N ILE A 198 -7.94 -13.05 -0.59
CA ILE A 198 -6.52 -13.40 -0.37
C ILE A 198 -5.99 -14.23 -1.54
N GLU A 199 -6.68 -15.31 -1.91
CA GLU A 199 -6.25 -16.20 -3.00
C GLU A 199 -6.16 -15.46 -4.34
N SER A 200 -7.13 -14.57 -4.62
CA SER A 200 -7.11 -13.74 -5.83
C SER A 200 -5.88 -12.84 -5.86
N MET A 201 -5.59 -12.13 -4.76
CA MET A 201 -4.42 -11.27 -4.66
C MET A 201 -3.10 -12.06 -4.78
N VAL A 202 -3.03 -13.25 -4.17
CA VAL A 202 -1.86 -14.15 -4.28
C VAL A 202 -1.61 -14.54 -5.73
N ARG A 203 -2.65 -14.98 -6.45
CA ARG A 203 -2.56 -15.33 -7.87
C ARG A 203 -2.10 -14.14 -8.71
N THR A 204 -2.64 -12.96 -8.46
CA THR A 204 -2.22 -11.72 -9.15
C THR A 204 -0.75 -11.40 -8.89
N ALA A 205 -0.30 -11.44 -7.64
CA ALA A 205 1.08 -11.15 -7.27
C ALA A 205 2.08 -12.16 -7.87
N ILE A 206 1.74 -13.46 -7.87
CA ILE A 206 2.55 -14.50 -8.52
C ILE A 206 2.64 -14.25 -10.03
N SER A 207 1.52 -14.00 -10.69
CA SER A 207 1.46 -13.73 -12.13
C SER A 207 2.28 -12.50 -12.51
N MET A 208 2.13 -11.39 -11.77
CA MET A 208 2.92 -10.18 -11.97
C MET A 208 4.41 -10.42 -11.80
N THR A 209 4.79 -11.20 -10.79
CA THR A 209 6.20 -11.57 -10.55
C THR A 209 6.74 -12.41 -11.71
N GLN A 210 5.95 -13.35 -12.21
CA GLN A 210 6.34 -14.23 -13.31
C GLN A 210 6.55 -13.45 -14.61
N VAL A 211 5.60 -12.58 -14.97
CA VAL A 211 5.72 -11.68 -16.13
C VAL A 211 6.94 -10.78 -15.99
N GLY A 212 7.19 -10.28 -14.77
CA GLY A 212 8.38 -9.50 -14.45
C GLY A 212 9.70 -10.23 -14.68
N TYR A 213 9.72 -11.58 -14.68
CA TYR A 213 10.93 -12.35 -14.98
C TYR A 213 11.06 -12.76 -16.44
N THR A 214 9.96 -12.97 -17.15
CA THR A 214 9.99 -13.43 -18.55
C THR A 214 10.19 -12.28 -19.55
N GLY A 215 9.80 -11.04 -19.20
CA GLY A 215 9.88 -9.89 -20.10
C GLY A 215 11.21 -9.13 -20.08
N SER A 216 11.76 -8.83 -18.90
CA SER A 216 13.01 -8.09 -18.70
C SER A 216 13.54 -8.34 -17.28
N PRO A 217 14.86 -8.32 -17.01
CA PRO A 217 15.36 -8.50 -15.66
C PRO A 217 14.73 -7.49 -14.70
N ILE A 218 14.24 -7.96 -13.55
CA ILE A 218 13.68 -7.08 -12.53
C ILE A 218 14.78 -6.14 -12.04
N ASP A 219 14.60 -4.84 -12.25
CA ASP A 219 15.47 -3.82 -11.66
C ASP A 219 15.16 -3.70 -10.17
N PHE A 220 15.81 -4.53 -9.36
CA PHE A 220 15.67 -4.50 -7.91
C PHE A 220 16.12 -3.15 -7.32
N HIS A 221 16.98 -2.37 -8.00
CA HIS A 221 17.49 -1.10 -7.51
C HIS A 221 16.54 0.06 -7.78
N GLY A 222 15.86 0.05 -8.92
CA GLY A 222 14.85 1.06 -9.29
C GLY A 222 13.53 0.90 -8.56
N LEU A 223 13.27 -0.26 -7.94
CA LEU A 223 12.07 -0.49 -7.14
C LEU A 223 12.16 0.14 -5.75
N ALA A 224 11.06 0.78 -5.33
CA ALA A 224 10.93 1.31 -3.97
C ALA A 224 11.11 0.17 -2.95
N TYR A 225 11.86 0.43 -1.88
CA TYR A 225 12.22 -0.61 -0.90
C TYR A 225 11.00 -1.38 -0.36
N TRP A 226 9.91 -0.68 -0.06
CA TRP A 226 8.67 -1.27 0.45
C TRP A 226 7.90 -2.10 -0.58
N SER A 227 8.17 -1.95 -1.88
CA SER A 227 7.54 -2.80 -2.91
C SER A 227 8.00 -4.25 -2.80
N HIS A 228 9.23 -4.49 -2.35
CA HIS A 228 9.79 -5.84 -2.19
C HIS A 228 9.07 -6.65 -1.11
N ARG A 229 8.43 -5.98 -0.15
CA ARG A 229 7.65 -6.62 0.93
C ARG A 229 6.45 -7.41 0.41
N LEU A 230 5.92 -7.04 -0.75
CA LEU A 230 4.83 -7.77 -1.39
C LEU A 230 5.14 -9.26 -1.52
N ILE A 231 6.38 -9.61 -1.87
CA ILE A 231 6.77 -10.98 -2.15
C ILE A 231 6.78 -11.88 -0.91
N PRO A 232 7.45 -11.54 0.21
CA PRO A 232 7.35 -12.34 1.42
C PRO A 232 5.92 -12.39 1.98
N ASP A 233 5.15 -11.29 1.96
CA ASP A 233 3.76 -11.30 2.43
C ASP A 233 2.88 -12.21 1.55
N THR A 234 3.08 -12.18 0.22
CA THR A 234 2.41 -13.09 -0.72
C THR A 234 2.80 -14.55 -0.46
N ALA A 235 4.08 -14.82 -0.19
CA ALA A 235 4.54 -16.18 0.13
C ALA A 235 3.86 -16.71 1.39
N MET A 236 3.78 -15.90 2.45
CA MET A 236 3.10 -16.27 3.68
C MET A 236 1.61 -16.53 3.46
N MET A 237 0.93 -15.70 2.67
CA MET A 237 -0.49 -15.89 2.35
C MET A 237 -0.72 -17.11 1.45
N HIS A 238 0.17 -17.37 0.50
CA HIS A 238 0.11 -18.56 -0.36
C HIS A 238 0.34 -19.86 0.44
N ILE A 239 1.22 -19.82 1.45
CA ILE A 239 1.39 -20.92 2.39
C ILE A 239 0.13 -21.08 3.25
N LYS A 240 -0.39 -20.01 3.85
CA LYS A 240 -1.51 -20.10 4.80
C LYS A 240 -2.83 -20.45 4.10
N HIS A 241 -3.11 -19.84 2.96
CA HIS A 241 -4.43 -19.84 2.32
C HIS A 241 -4.45 -20.38 0.90
N GLY A 242 -3.30 -20.47 0.23
CA GLY A 242 -3.23 -20.87 -1.18
C GLY A 242 -3.70 -22.29 -1.44
N GLU A 243 -4.42 -22.48 -2.54
CA GLU A 243 -4.89 -23.78 -3.02
C GLU A 243 -3.70 -24.71 -3.33
N ARG A 244 -3.74 -25.94 -2.81
CA ARG A 244 -2.66 -26.94 -2.97
C ARG A 244 -2.82 -27.72 -4.28
N ASN A 245 -2.77 -27.00 -5.40
CA ASN A 245 -2.79 -27.57 -6.75
C ASN A 245 -1.36 -27.72 -7.32
N ASP A 246 -1.25 -28.19 -8.56
CA ASP A 246 0.04 -28.44 -9.22
C ASP A 246 0.92 -27.16 -9.35
N ASP A 247 0.27 -25.99 -9.44
CA ASP A 247 0.96 -24.70 -9.55
C ASP A 247 1.45 -24.16 -8.20
N TRP A 248 0.99 -24.73 -7.07
CA TRP A 248 1.29 -24.22 -5.74
C TRP A 248 2.80 -24.14 -5.47
N GLN A 249 3.51 -25.23 -5.79
CA GLN A 249 4.96 -25.32 -5.59
C GLN A 249 5.73 -24.41 -6.56
N SER A 250 5.24 -24.26 -7.79
CA SER A 250 5.82 -23.36 -8.79
C SER A 250 5.77 -21.90 -8.31
N GLY A 251 4.63 -21.47 -7.79
CA GLY A 251 4.47 -20.15 -7.19
C GLY A 251 5.43 -19.90 -6.02
N LEU A 252 5.59 -20.88 -5.11
CA LEU A 252 6.57 -20.79 -4.03
C LEU A 252 8.02 -20.69 -4.53
N ASN A 253 8.38 -21.49 -5.53
CA ASN A 253 9.72 -21.47 -6.10
C ASN A 253 10.04 -20.12 -6.75
N LEU A 254 9.06 -19.51 -7.43
CA LEU A 254 9.18 -18.16 -7.99
C LEU A 254 9.46 -17.11 -6.91
N MET A 255 8.73 -17.16 -5.79
CA MET A 255 8.94 -16.23 -4.68
C MET A 255 10.29 -16.46 -3.99
N LYS A 256 10.70 -17.73 -3.79
CA LYS A 256 12.04 -18.09 -3.28
C LYS A 256 13.14 -17.53 -4.19
N PHE A 257 12.97 -17.66 -5.51
CA PHE A 257 13.92 -17.12 -6.49
C PHE A 257 14.05 -15.60 -6.35
N TYR A 258 12.92 -14.88 -6.25
CA TYR A 258 12.92 -13.44 -6.02
C TYR A 258 13.63 -13.04 -4.72
N LEU A 259 13.34 -13.71 -3.62
CA LEU A 259 13.96 -13.42 -2.32
C LEU A 259 15.47 -13.68 -2.33
N ARG A 260 15.95 -14.70 -3.05
CA ARG A 260 17.39 -14.95 -3.23
C ARG A 260 18.08 -13.82 -3.99
N GLY A 261 17.40 -13.22 -4.98
CA GLY A 261 17.89 -12.04 -5.68
C GLY A 261 18.11 -10.83 -4.74
N LEU A 262 17.36 -10.76 -3.64
CA LEU A 262 17.50 -9.72 -2.62
C LEU A 262 18.58 -10.00 -1.57
N GLU A 263 19.02 -11.25 -1.40
CA GLU A 263 19.96 -11.67 -0.34
C GLU A 263 21.25 -10.82 -0.26
N PRO A 264 21.91 -10.45 -1.38
CA PRO A 264 23.10 -9.58 -1.33
C PRO A 264 22.82 -8.19 -0.71
N ARG A 265 21.60 -7.68 -0.83
CA ARG A 265 21.19 -6.34 -0.36
C ARG A 265 20.90 -6.31 1.15
N PHE A 266 20.45 -7.42 1.73
CA PHE A 266 20.05 -7.52 3.14
C PHE A 266 21.10 -8.12 4.06
N LYS A 267 22.20 -8.67 3.52
CA LYS A 267 23.38 -9.08 4.32
C LYS A 267 23.99 -7.93 5.14
N LEU A 268 23.70 -6.68 4.81
CA LEU A 268 24.10 -5.49 5.59
C LEU A 268 23.34 -5.31 6.92
N TYR A 269 22.28 -6.10 7.20
CA TYR A 269 21.53 -6.06 8.47
C TYR A 269 21.56 -7.40 9.23
N GLY A 270 22.64 -8.17 9.06
CA GLY A 270 22.77 -9.54 9.56
C GLY A 270 22.50 -9.73 11.06
N ARG A 271 21.46 -10.55 11.35
CA ARG A 271 21.47 -11.69 12.31
C ARG A 271 20.09 -12.34 12.55
N LYS A 272 18.98 -11.81 11.99
CA LYS A 272 17.62 -12.41 12.15
C LYS A 272 17.05 -13.13 10.92
N HIS A 273 17.75 -13.10 9.79
CA HIS A 273 17.28 -13.68 8.52
C HIS A 273 17.22 -15.22 8.51
N ASP A 274 17.82 -15.88 9.51
CA ASP A 274 17.91 -17.34 9.58
C ASP A 274 16.60 -18.02 10.03
N SER A 275 15.62 -17.28 10.55
CA SER A 275 14.33 -17.85 10.98
C SER A 275 13.38 -18.08 9.79
N ILE A 276 13.19 -17.06 8.94
CA ILE A 276 12.26 -17.13 7.80
C ILE A 276 12.75 -18.09 6.71
N VAL A 277 14.06 -18.21 6.51
CA VAL A 277 14.64 -19.16 5.54
C VAL A 277 14.55 -20.61 6.06
N ARG A 278 14.55 -20.83 7.38
CA ARG A 278 14.32 -22.16 7.95
C ARG A 278 12.88 -22.62 7.76
N ASP A 279 11.91 -21.74 8.00
CA ASP A 279 10.49 -22.05 7.85
C ASP A 279 10.07 -22.29 6.39
N LEU A 280 10.84 -21.76 5.42
CA LEU A 280 10.62 -22.00 3.99
C LEU A 280 11.28 -23.28 3.46
N ASN A 281 12.14 -23.93 4.24
CA ASN A 281 12.86 -25.15 3.87
C ASN A 281 12.39 -26.39 4.64
N SER A 282 11.46 -26.24 5.60
CA SER A 282 10.66 -27.31 6.19
C SER A 282 9.35 -27.49 5.42
#